data_AF-A0A9D1WHQ8-F1
#
_entry.id   AF-A0A9D1WHQ8-F1
#
_cell.length_a   1.000
_cell.length_b   1.000
_cell.length_c   1.000
_cell.angle_alpha   90.00
_cell.angle_beta   90.00
_cell.angle_gamma   90.00
#
_symmetry.space_group_name_H-M   'P 1'
#
loop_
_entity.id
_entity.type
_entity.pdbx_description
1 polymer ?
#
loop_
_entity_poly.entity_id
_entity_poly.type
_entity_poly.pdbx_seq_one_letter_code
_entity_poly.pdbx_strand_id
1 'polypeptide(L)'
;MNYNTQNAKIASITEKTLIVGIDVGSETHYARAFDWRNYEYSKKPFAFNNDEAGFAAFKAWMEDMADKHGKEAVIPGMEPTGHYWLNLGAYLQEQGMKPVHVNPHHVKKSKELDDNNPNKNDRKDPKTIAGLVNEGRFSYPYIPTGIYAEIRNLSNLRIQTQEELTRIKNRIARWFSIYFPEIKDVYKNPDAVSGMMVIKKAPLPCDIKELGVDGVNQVWRDAKLKGAGLKRARTLVSAAEHSIGSTEAPGSAR
;
A
#
# COMPACT_ATOMS: atom_id res chain seq x y z
N MET A 1 -1.61 18.39 -22.35
CA MET A 1 -2.76 17.80 -21.62
C MET A 1 -3.84 17.52 -22.66
N ASN A 2 -4.03 16.27 -23.09
CA ASN A 2 -4.91 15.96 -24.23
C ASN A 2 -6.39 16.01 -23.80
N TYR A 3 -7.02 17.16 -24.00
CA TYR A 3 -8.47 17.38 -23.85
C TYR A 3 -9.33 16.46 -24.75
N ASN A 4 -8.73 15.78 -25.74
CA ASN A 4 -9.41 14.85 -26.64
C ASN A 4 -9.57 13.41 -26.13
N THR A 5 -9.14 13.07 -24.91
CA THR A 5 -9.20 11.68 -24.44
C THR A 5 -10.55 11.27 -23.84
N GLN A 6 -11.32 12.20 -23.27
CA GLN A 6 -12.60 11.86 -22.63
C GLN A 6 -13.73 11.70 -23.65
N ASN A 7 -13.85 12.62 -24.62
CA ASN A 7 -14.85 12.50 -25.69
C ASN A 7 -14.66 11.21 -26.50
N ALA A 8 -13.40 10.81 -26.75
CA ALA A 8 -13.10 9.54 -27.41
C ALA A 8 -13.56 8.32 -26.58
N LYS A 9 -13.43 8.37 -25.25
CA LYS A 9 -13.94 7.31 -24.35
C LYS A 9 -15.46 7.25 -24.36
N ILE A 10 -16.13 8.40 -24.25
CA ILE A 10 -17.60 8.47 -24.33
C ILE A 10 -18.07 7.93 -25.69
N ALA A 11 -17.44 8.36 -26.79
CA ALA A 11 -17.78 7.88 -28.14
C ALA A 11 -17.52 6.38 -28.34
N SER A 12 -16.60 5.77 -27.58
CA SER A 12 -16.35 4.33 -27.62
C SER A 12 -17.44 3.52 -26.91
N ILE A 13 -18.24 4.15 -26.05
CA ILE A 13 -19.38 3.53 -25.38
C ILE A 13 -20.61 3.72 -26.26
N THR A 14 -21.12 2.62 -26.78
CA THR A 14 -22.24 2.60 -27.73
C THR A 14 -23.45 1.88 -27.16
N GLU A 15 -24.57 1.92 -27.88
CA GLU A 15 -25.77 1.16 -27.52
C GLU A 15 -25.57 -0.36 -27.36
N LYS A 16 -24.52 -0.89 -27.99
CA LYS A 16 -24.10 -2.28 -27.94
C LYS A 16 -23.14 -2.60 -26.80
N THR A 17 -22.83 -1.61 -25.95
CA THR A 17 -21.92 -1.77 -24.82
C THR A 17 -22.70 -2.10 -23.54
N LEU A 18 -22.29 -3.15 -22.85
CA LEU A 18 -22.66 -3.47 -21.47
C LEU A 18 -21.62 -2.86 -20.54
N ILE A 19 -22.05 -2.00 -19.63
CA ILE A 19 -21.18 -1.45 -18.59
C ILE A 19 -21.43 -2.24 -17.32
N VAL A 20 -20.37 -2.79 -16.72
CA VAL A 20 -20.45 -3.52 -15.47
C VAL A 20 -19.66 -2.74 -14.43
N GLY A 21 -20.35 -2.10 -13.49
CA GLY A 21 -19.69 -1.50 -12.34
C GLY A 21 -19.39 -2.58 -11.30
N ILE A 22 -18.18 -2.59 -10.78
CA ILE A 22 -17.68 -3.59 -9.82
C ILE A 22 -17.10 -2.87 -8.61
N ASP A 23 -17.71 -3.12 -7.47
CA ASP A 23 -17.13 -2.77 -6.18
C ASP A 23 -16.27 -3.94 -5.67
N VAL A 24 -15.00 -3.66 -5.44
CA VAL A 24 -13.98 -4.67 -5.15
C VAL A 24 -13.74 -4.74 -3.64
N GLY A 25 -14.37 -5.72 -3.00
CA GLY A 25 -14.05 -6.09 -1.61
C GLY A 25 -12.83 -7.00 -1.47
N SER A 26 -12.43 -7.27 -0.23
CA SER A 26 -11.29 -8.16 0.09
C SER A 26 -11.59 -9.64 -0.16
N GLU A 27 -12.83 -10.07 0.09
CA GLU A 27 -13.28 -11.46 -0.04
C GLU A 27 -14.37 -11.60 -1.12
N THR A 28 -15.37 -10.72 -1.06
CA THR A 28 -16.52 -10.71 -1.96
C THR A 28 -16.58 -9.39 -2.71
N HIS A 29 -16.81 -9.49 -4.02
CA HIS A 29 -17.04 -8.38 -4.94
C HIS A 29 -18.53 -8.26 -5.26
N TYR A 30 -18.97 -7.05 -5.58
CA TYR A 30 -20.35 -6.79 -5.99
C TYR A 30 -20.37 -6.13 -7.37
N ALA A 31 -21.16 -6.68 -8.28
CA ALA A 31 -21.31 -6.15 -9.63
C ALA A 31 -22.75 -5.74 -9.93
N ARG A 32 -22.90 -4.75 -10.80
CA ARG A 32 -24.18 -4.36 -11.42
C ARG A 32 -23.98 -4.02 -12.89
N ALA A 33 -24.97 -4.37 -13.70
CA ALA A 33 -24.95 -4.21 -15.14
C ALA A 33 -25.84 -3.05 -15.57
N PHE A 34 -25.32 -2.23 -16.47
CA PHE A 34 -25.96 -1.03 -17.01
C PHE A 34 -25.77 -0.92 -18.52
N ASP A 35 -26.66 -0.16 -19.15
CA ASP A 35 -26.47 0.28 -20.53
C ASP A 35 -25.70 1.60 -20.64
N TRP A 36 -25.40 2.00 -21.87
CA TRP A 36 -24.71 3.24 -22.21
C TRP A 36 -25.41 4.54 -21.76
N ARG A 37 -26.67 4.48 -21.34
CA ARG A 37 -27.46 5.61 -20.82
C ARG A 37 -27.68 5.52 -19.31
N ASN A 38 -26.96 4.65 -18.61
CA ASN A 38 -27.11 4.35 -17.18
C ASN A 38 -28.42 3.65 -16.78
N TYR A 39 -29.16 3.03 -17.71
CA TYR A 39 -30.27 2.15 -17.34
C TYR A 39 -29.72 0.87 -16.71
N GLU A 40 -30.20 0.56 -15.51
CA GLU A 40 -29.80 -0.61 -14.74
C GLU A 40 -30.53 -1.87 -15.26
N TYR A 41 -29.78 -2.88 -15.69
CA TYR A 41 -30.33 -4.18 -16.09
C TYR A 41 -30.45 -5.15 -14.90
N SER A 42 -29.50 -5.10 -13.96
CA SER A 42 -29.49 -5.97 -12.80
C SER A 42 -30.34 -5.40 -11.65
N LYS A 43 -31.50 -6.00 -11.33
CA LYS A 43 -32.35 -5.54 -10.21
C LYS A 43 -31.69 -5.64 -8.83
N LYS A 44 -30.70 -6.52 -8.66
CA LYS A 44 -29.93 -6.72 -7.43
C LYS A 44 -28.44 -6.78 -7.76
N PRO A 45 -27.54 -6.37 -6.85
CA PRO A 45 -26.12 -6.63 -6.99
C PRO A 45 -25.85 -8.13 -7.14
N PHE A 46 -24.98 -8.48 -8.08
CA PHE A 46 -24.43 -9.82 -8.21
C PHE A 46 -23.19 -9.92 -7.32
N ALA A 47 -23.21 -10.82 -6.33
CA ALA A 47 -22.09 -11.04 -5.41
C ALA A 47 -21.26 -12.24 -5.89
N PHE A 48 -19.94 -12.11 -5.86
CA PHE A 48 -19.02 -13.20 -6.22
C PHE A 48 -17.73 -13.10 -5.41
N ASN A 49 -17.11 -14.25 -5.14
CA ASN A 49 -15.88 -14.30 -4.34
C ASN A 49 -14.64 -14.12 -5.21
N ASN A 50 -13.52 -13.79 -4.57
CA ASN A 50 -12.19 -13.71 -5.17
C ASN A 50 -11.56 -15.11 -5.32
N ASP A 51 -12.25 -16.01 -6.00
CA ASP A 51 -11.82 -17.38 -6.31
C ASP A 51 -12.24 -17.79 -7.74
N GLU A 52 -11.73 -18.93 -8.22
CA GLU A 52 -11.99 -19.42 -9.58
C GLU A 52 -13.48 -19.62 -9.86
N ALA A 53 -14.22 -20.19 -8.90
CA ALA A 53 -15.65 -20.45 -9.04
C ALA A 53 -16.46 -19.14 -9.11
N GLY A 54 -16.11 -18.15 -8.30
CA GLY A 54 -16.69 -16.81 -8.31
C GLY A 54 -16.41 -16.08 -9.61
N PHE A 55 -15.19 -16.18 -10.15
CA PHE A 55 -14.82 -15.59 -11.44
C PHE A 55 -15.53 -16.25 -12.62
N ALA A 56 -15.68 -17.58 -12.61
CA ALA A 56 -16.45 -18.31 -13.61
C ALA A 56 -17.94 -17.92 -13.56
N ALA A 57 -18.53 -17.86 -12.35
CA ALA A 57 -19.92 -17.44 -12.16
C ALA A 57 -20.14 -15.99 -12.61
N PHE A 58 -19.20 -15.10 -12.32
CA PHE A 58 -19.25 -13.71 -12.76
C PHE A 58 -19.20 -13.56 -14.28
N LYS A 59 -18.33 -14.33 -14.95
CA LYS A 59 -18.26 -14.34 -16.42
C LYS A 59 -19.58 -14.82 -17.03
N ALA A 60 -20.11 -15.95 -16.58
CA ALA A 60 -21.37 -16.48 -17.07
C ALA A 60 -22.53 -15.48 -16.86
N TRP A 61 -22.54 -14.77 -15.73
CA TRP A 61 -23.51 -13.72 -15.45
C TRP A 61 -23.39 -12.53 -16.42
N MET A 62 -22.16 -12.10 -16.76
CA MET A 62 -21.96 -11.03 -17.74
C MET A 62 -22.39 -11.44 -19.15
N GLU A 63 -22.09 -12.67 -19.57
CA GLU A 63 -22.49 -13.23 -20.87
C GLU A 63 -24.03 -13.31 -20.97
N ASP A 64 -24.71 -13.84 -19.95
CA ASP A 64 -26.17 -13.87 -19.89
C ASP A 64 -26.80 -12.47 -19.98
N MET A 65 -26.21 -11.48 -19.31
CA MET A 65 -26.66 -10.08 -19.39
C MET A 65 -26.42 -9.48 -20.77
N ALA A 66 -25.28 -9.79 -21.40
CA ALA A 66 -24.98 -9.31 -22.73
C ALA A 66 -25.94 -9.90 -23.76
N ASP A 67 -26.19 -11.21 -23.72
CA ASP A 67 -27.07 -11.91 -24.64
C ASP A 67 -28.53 -11.44 -24.51
N LYS A 68 -29.06 -11.39 -23.27
CA LYS A 68 -30.43 -10.92 -23.00
C LYS A 68 -30.71 -9.51 -23.50
N HIS A 69 -29.69 -8.67 -23.54
CA HIS A 69 -29.82 -7.26 -23.91
C HIS A 69 -29.13 -6.91 -25.24
N GLY A 70 -28.72 -7.92 -26.01
CA GLY A 70 -28.12 -7.76 -27.35
C GLY A 70 -26.86 -6.89 -27.35
N LYS A 71 -26.00 -7.06 -26.34
CA LYS A 71 -24.73 -6.33 -26.20
C LYS A 71 -23.59 -7.13 -26.82
N GLU A 72 -22.70 -6.43 -27.49
CA GLU A 72 -21.59 -7.00 -28.26
C GLU A 72 -20.24 -6.74 -27.58
N ALA A 73 -20.19 -5.76 -26.67
CA ALA A 73 -18.99 -5.41 -25.91
C ALA A 73 -19.32 -5.27 -24.42
N VAL A 74 -18.39 -5.66 -23.56
CA VAL A 74 -18.49 -5.50 -22.10
C VAL A 74 -17.35 -4.63 -21.60
N ILE A 75 -17.66 -3.61 -20.79
CA ILE A 75 -16.69 -2.77 -20.10
C ILE A 75 -16.85 -2.95 -18.59
N PRO A 76 -15.98 -3.76 -17.96
CA PRO A 76 -15.92 -3.88 -16.51
C PRO A 76 -15.21 -2.66 -15.91
N GLY A 77 -15.95 -1.81 -15.20
CA GLY A 77 -15.41 -0.70 -14.42
C GLY A 77 -15.23 -1.07 -12.96
N MET A 78 -14.07 -0.78 -12.39
CA MET A 78 -13.78 -1.04 -10.98
C MET A 78 -13.12 0.14 -10.28
N GLU A 79 -13.42 0.31 -9.01
CA GLU A 79 -12.65 1.18 -8.11
C GLU A 79 -11.49 0.37 -7.53
N PRO A 80 -10.22 0.69 -7.84
CA PRO A 80 -9.09 -0.06 -7.31
C PRO A 80 -8.89 0.25 -5.83
N THR A 81 -9.41 -0.61 -4.96
CA THR A 81 -9.14 -0.58 -3.52
C THR A 81 -8.01 -1.53 -3.17
N GLY A 82 -6.80 -0.96 -2.95
CA GLY A 82 -5.62 -1.74 -2.59
C GLY A 82 -5.20 -2.72 -3.69
N HIS A 83 -4.94 -3.98 -3.32
CA HIS A 83 -4.42 -5.03 -4.21
C HIS A 83 -5.46 -6.07 -4.64
N TYR A 84 -6.68 -6.04 -4.07
CA TYR A 84 -7.69 -7.09 -4.27
C TYR A 84 -8.20 -7.20 -5.71
N TRP A 85 -8.12 -6.10 -6.48
CA TRP A 85 -8.53 -6.07 -7.88
C TRP A 85 -7.56 -6.80 -8.82
N LEU A 86 -6.33 -7.11 -8.39
CA LEU A 86 -5.29 -7.64 -9.29
C LEU A 86 -5.69 -8.99 -9.90
N ASN A 87 -6.21 -9.91 -9.10
CA ASN A 87 -6.65 -11.24 -9.57
C ASN A 87 -7.82 -11.11 -10.54
N LEU A 88 -8.82 -10.30 -10.18
CA LEU A 88 -9.98 -10.05 -11.03
C LEU A 88 -9.59 -9.36 -12.34
N GLY A 89 -8.70 -8.37 -12.29
CA GLY A 89 -8.20 -7.66 -13.46
C GLY A 89 -7.43 -8.57 -14.41
N ALA A 90 -6.56 -9.44 -13.89
CA ALA A 90 -5.83 -10.43 -14.67
C ALA A 90 -6.79 -11.43 -15.34
N TYR A 91 -7.74 -11.98 -14.57
CA TYR A 91 -8.77 -12.88 -15.10
C TYR A 91 -9.57 -12.22 -16.24
N LEU A 92 -10.06 -10.99 -16.04
CA LEU A 92 -10.82 -10.29 -17.07
C LEU A 92 -10.00 -10.04 -18.35
N GLN A 93 -8.70 -9.73 -18.22
CA GLN A 93 -7.80 -9.60 -19.38
C GLN A 93 -7.58 -10.94 -20.09
N GLU A 94 -7.41 -12.04 -19.37
CA GLU A 94 -7.29 -13.39 -19.95
C GLU A 94 -8.56 -13.80 -20.71
N GLN A 95 -9.74 -13.37 -20.24
CA GLN A 95 -11.01 -13.56 -20.96
C GLN A 95 -11.19 -12.58 -22.15
N GLY A 96 -10.18 -11.79 -22.49
CA GLY A 96 -10.22 -10.85 -23.62
C GLY A 96 -10.98 -9.54 -23.34
N MET A 97 -11.38 -9.29 -22.10
CA MET A 97 -12.06 -8.06 -21.70
C MET A 97 -11.06 -6.94 -21.37
N LYS A 98 -11.53 -5.69 -21.42
CA LYS A 98 -10.73 -4.51 -21.09
C LYS A 98 -11.25 -3.87 -19.81
N PRO A 99 -10.82 -4.34 -18.62
CA PRO A 99 -11.21 -3.71 -17.37
C PRO A 99 -10.70 -2.27 -17.32
N VAL A 100 -11.49 -1.38 -16.72
CA VAL A 100 -11.18 0.04 -16.57
C VAL A 100 -11.25 0.46 -15.12
N HIS A 101 -10.39 1.39 -14.72
CA HIS A 101 -10.36 1.94 -13.37
C HIS A 101 -11.07 3.28 -13.31
N VAL A 102 -11.94 3.44 -12.32
CA VAL A 102 -12.44 4.77 -11.92
C VAL A 102 -11.63 5.27 -10.73
N ASN A 103 -11.47 6.59 -10.61
CA ASN A 103 -10.69 7.16 -9.51
C ASN A 103 -11.51 7.09 -8.20
N PRO A 104 -10.97 6.48 -7.11
CA PRO A 104 -11.63 6.44 -5.79
C PRO A 104 -12.15 7.79 -5.30
N HIS A 105 -11.40 8.86 -5.54
CA HIS A 105 -11.81 10.21 -5.16
C HIS A 105 -13.06 10.68 -5.93
N HIS A 106 -13.19 10.30 -7.21
CA HIS A 106 -14.37 10.63 -8.01
C HIS A 106 -15.58 9.81 -7.56
N VAL A 107 -15.38 8.53 -7.24
CA VAL A 107 -16.45 7.67 -6.71
C VAL A 107 -17.00 8.28 -5.41
N LYS A 108 -16.12 8.65 -4.47
CA LYS A 108 -16.52 9.30 -3.22
C LYS A 108 -17.30 10.59 -3.45
N LYS A 109 -16.81 11.47 -4.33
CA LYS A 109 -17.48 12.76 -4.60
C LYS A 109 -18.84 12.59 -5.29
N SER A 110 -18.96 11.64 -6.21
CA SER A 110 -20.25 11.33 -6.85
C SER A 110 -21.25 10.75 -5.85
N LYS A 111 -20.80 9.91 -4.91
CA LYS A 111 -21.64 9.43 -3.80
C LYS A 111 -22.21 10.59 -2.98
N GLU A 112 -21.39 11.57 -2.62
CA GLU A 112 -21.83 12.75 -1.85
C GLU A 112 -22.89 13.59 -2.58
N LEU A 113 -22.90 13.57 -3.92
CA LEU A 113 -23.90 14.27 -4.73
C LEU A 113 -25.21 13.48 -4.86
N ASP A 114 -25.12 12.15 -5.01
CA ASP A 114 -26.27 11.27 -5.19
C ASP A 114 -26.98 10.92 -3.87
N ASP A 115 -26.21 10.80 -2.78
CA ASP A 115 -26.70 10.44 -1.45
C ASP A 115 -26.79 11.68 -0.53
N ASN A 116 -27.98 12.27 -0.47
CA ASN A 116 -28.38 13.20 0.60
C ASN A 116 -28.66 12.47 1.95
N ASN A 117 -28.15 11.24 2.13
CA ASN A 117 -28.40 10.41 3.30
C ASN A 117 -27.12 9.68 3.75
N PRO A 118 -26.69 9.84 5.02
CA PRO A 118 -25.42 9.31 5.57
C PRO A 118 -25.36 7.77 5.75
N ASN A 119 -26.23 7.00 5.13
CA ASN A 119 -26.18 5.54 5.23
C ASN A 119 -25.11 4.96 4.30
N LYS A 120 -23.96 4.58 4.89
CA LYS A 120 -22.92 3.72 4.29
C LYS A 120 -23.58 2.49 3.68
N ASN A 121 -23.66 2.43 2.36
CA ASN A 121 -24.23 1.27 1.68
C ASN A 121 -23.32 0.93 0.50
N ASP A 122 -22.29 0.13 0.77
CA ASP A 122 -21.34 -0.42 -0.22
C ASP A 122 -22.09 -1.06 -1.43
N ARG A 123 -23.33 -1.49 -1.22
CA ARG A 123 -24.27 -2.02 -2.24
C ARG A 123 -24.64 -1.03 -3.36
N LYS A 124 -24.38 0.27 -3.21
CA LYS A 124 -24.63 1.31 -4.24
C LYS A 124 -23.40 1.63 -5.07
N ASP A 125 -22.22 1.23 -4.62
CA ASP A 125 -20.93 1.57 -5.23
C ASP A 125 -20.81 1.12 -6.68
N PRO A 126 -21.28 -0.10 -7.06
CA PRO A 126 -21.30 -0.52 -8.46
C PRO A 126 -22.04 0.45 -9.39
N LYS A 127 -23.10 1.11 -8.90
CA LYS A 127 -23.89 2.05 -9.70
C LYS A 127 -23.10 3.33 -9.98
N THR A 128 -22.47 3.90 -8.96
CA THR A 128 -21.64 5.10 -9.11
C THR A 128 -20.44 4.83 -10.02
N ILE A 129 -19.82 3.66 -9.88
CA ILE A 129 -18.69 3.23 -10.74
C ILE A 129 -19.13 3.15 -12.20
N ALA A 130 -20.26 2.48 -12.50
CA ALA A 130 -20.79 2.39 -13.86
C ALA A 130 -21.13 3.76 -14.45
N GLY A 131 -21.70 4.67 -13.64
CA GLY A 131 -21.98 6.06 -14.05
C GLY A 131 -20.73 6.79 -14.50
N LEU A 132 -19.66 6.72 -13.71
CA LEU A 132 -18.38 7.33 -14.06
C LEU A 132 -17.75 6.72 -15.32
N VAL A 133 -17.95 5.42 -15.56
CA VAL A 133 -17.51 4.78 -16.81
C VAL A 133 -18.27 5.37 -18.00
N ASN A 134 -19.60 5.47 -17.92
CA ASN A 134 -20.44 6.06 -18.96
C ASN A 134 -20.09 7.53 -19.26
N GLU A 135 -19.65 8.29 -18.25
CA GLU A 135 -19.14 9.65 -18.43
C GLU A 135 -17.71 9.72 -19.02
N GLY A 136 -17.09 8.58 -19.35
CA GLY A 136 -15.71 8.51 -19.85
C GLY A 136 -14.66 8.84 -18.79
N ARG A 137 -15.02 8.86 -17.50
CA ARG A 137 -14.13 9.21 -16.37
C ARG A 137 -13.36 8.00 -15.82
N PHE A 138 -12.88 7.16 -16.71
CA PHE A 138 -12.08 5.98 -16.37
C PHE A 138 -10.68 6.04 -16.98
N SER A 139 -9.77 5.21 -16.50
CA SER A 139 -8.45 4.97 -17.10
C SER A 139 -8.26 3.48 -17.37
N TYR A 140 -7.40 3.16 -18.33
CA TYR A 140 -6.98 1.77 -18.56
C TYR A 140 -5.88 1.45 -17.56
N PRO A 141 -6.08 0.47 -16.66
CA PRO A 141 -5.03 0.05 -15.76
C PRO A 141 -3.87 -0.57 -16.55
N TYR A 142 -2.65 -0.16 -16.19
CA TYR A 142 -1.48 -0.89 -16.62
C TYR A 142 -1.28 -2.08 -15.68
N ILE A 143 -1.52 -3.28 -16.19
CA ILE A 143 -1.24 -4.55 -15.52
C ILE A 143 0.09 -5.06 -16.10
N PRO A 144 1.23 -4.79 -15.45
CA PRO A 144 2.50 -5.24 -15.97
C PRO A 144 2.58 -6.77 -15.94
N THR A 145 3.21 -7.35 -16.96
CA THR A 145 3.48 -8.78 -17.08
C THR A 145 4.98 -9.04 -17.20
N GLY A 146 5.41 -10.27 -16.91
CA GLY A 146 6.81 -10.69 -16.99
C GLY A 146 7.76 -9.78 -16.22
N ILE A 147 8.87 -9.36 -16.86
CA ILE A 147 9.92 -8.55 -16.23
C ILE A 147 9.41 -7.22 -15.66
N TYR A 148 8.40 -6.61 -16.28
CA TYR A 148 7.82 -5.36 -15.75
C TYR A 148 7.03 -5.60 -14.47
N ALA A 149 6.40 -6.78 -14.32
CA ALA A 149 5.71 -7.16 -13.09
C ALA A 149 6.72 -7.37 -11.96
N GLU A 150 7.84 -8.05 -12.26
CA GLU A 150 8.95 -8.24 -11.32
C GLU A 150 9.52 -6.91 -10.83
N ILE A 151 9.80 -5.97 -11.74
CA ILE A 151 10.30 -4.64 -11.40
C ILE A 151 9.31 -3.89 -10.50
N ARG A 152 8.01 -3.94 -10.81
CA ARG A 152 6.97 -3.31 -9.97
C ARG A 152 6.97 -3.91 -8.57
N ASN A 153 7.02 -5.23 -8.45
CA ASN A 153 7.02 -5.92 -7.16
C ASN A 153 8.28 -5.58 -6.33
N LEU A 154 9.46 -5.60 -6.95
CA LEU A 154 10.72 -5.21 -6.30
C LEU A 154 10.72 -3.75 -5.86
N SER A 155 10.17 -2.84 -6.68
CA SER A 155 10.03 -1.43 -6.33
C SER A 155 9.14 -1.23 -5.11
N ASN A 156 7.97 -1.90 -5.07
CA ASN A 156 7.07 -1.86 -3.92
C ASN A 156 7.74 -2.43 -2.66
N LEU A 157 8.43 -3.56 -2.76
CA LEU A 157 9.14 -4.17 -1.64
C LEU A 157 10.24 -3.24 -1.10
N ARG A 158 10.97 -2.55 -1.99
CA ARG A 158 11.96 -1.55 -1.59
C ARG A 158 11.33 -0.40 -0.81
N ILE A 159 10.18 0.12 -1.26
CA ILE A 159 9.46 1.21 -0.56
C ILE A 159 9.05 0.75 0.84
N GLN A 160 8.42 -0.42 0.94
CA GLN A 160 8.01 -1.00 2.23
C GLN A 160 9.20 -1.19 3.17
N THR A 161 10.29 -1.76 2.67
CA THR A 161 11.52 -1.96 3.44
C THR A 161 12.11 -0.62 3.91
N GLN A 162 12.06 0.43 3.09
CA GLN A 162 12.52 1.77 3.48
C GLN A 162 11.65 2.39 4.59
N GLU A 163 10.33 2.21 4.52
CA GLU A 163 9.41 2.64 5.57
C GLU A 163 9.67 1.89 6.89
N GLU A 164 9.89 0.58 6.82
CA GLU A 164 10.23 -0.25 7.98
C GLU A 164 11.57 0.15 8.60
N LEU A 165 12.60 0.36 7.78
CA LEU A 165 13.90 0.87 8.24
C LEU A 165 13.74 2.20 8.97
N THR A 166 12.94 3.11 8.42
CA THR A 166 12.65 4.41 9.05
C THR A 166 11.96 4.23 10.40
N ARG A 167 10.96 3.35 10.47
CA ARG A 167 10.24 3.02 11.70
C ARG A 167 11.18 2.45 12.77
N ILE A 168 12.08 1.56 12.39
CA ILE A 168 13.08 0.97 13.31
C ILE A 168 14.06 2.04 13.80
N LYS A 169 14.58 2.90 12.90
CA LYS A 169 15.46 4.01 13.30
C LYS A 169 14.79 4.95 14.29
N ASN A 170 13.51 5.26 14.09
CA ASN A 170 12.74 6.08 15.02
C ASN A 170 12.55 5.40 16.39
N ARG A 171 12.36 4.08 16.42
CA ARG A 171 12.31 3.32 17.67
C ARG A 171 13.64 3.35 18.42
N ILE A 172 14.77 3.23 17.72
CA ILE A 172 16.11 3.35 18.29
C ILE A 172 16.34 4.77 18.83
N ALA A 173 16.02 5.80 18.05
CA ALA A 173 16.14 7.20 18.47
C ALA A 173 15.29 7.52 19.72
N ARG A 174 14.08 6.96 19.79
CA ARG A 174 13.23 7.06 20.98
C ARG A 174 13.87 6.35 22.18
N TRP A 175 14.40 5.14 21.98
CA TRP A 175 15.10 4.40 23.04
C TRP A 175 16.26 5.23 23.61
N PHE A 176 17.09 5.83 22.74
CA PHE A 176 18.17 6.72 23.19
C PHE A 176 17.63 7.95 23.93
N SER A 177 16.53 8.54 23.48
CA SER A 177 15.94 9.70 24.15
C SER A 177 15.45 9.38 25.58
N ILE A 178 15.12 8.11 25.86
CA ILE A 178 14.67 7.65 27.18
C ILE A 178 15.87 7.25 28.05
N TYR A 179 16.80 6.44 27.51
CA TYR A 179 17.83 5.75 28.29
C TYR A 179 19.25 6.29 28.11
N PHE A 180 19.54 7.03 27.04
CA PHE A 180 20.87 7.59 26.78
C PHE A 180 20.83 8.85 25.87
N PRO A 181 20.24 9.97 26.32
CA PRO A 181 20.00 11.13 25.46
C PRO A 181 21.28 11.82 24.96
N GLU A 182 22.40 11.69 25.66
CA GLU A 182 23.71 12.27 25.35
C GLU A 182 24.46 11.52 24.24
N ILE A 183 23.98 10.35 23.82
CA ILE A 183 24.63 9.60 22.73
C ILE A 183 24.73 10.42 21.43
N LYS A 184 23.83 11.40 21.25
CA LYS A 184 23.82 12.34 20.11
C LYS A 184 25.07 13.22 20.03
N ASP A 185 25.73 13.45 21.16
CA ASP A 185 26.97 14.24 21.24
C ASP A 185 28.16 13.44 20.69
N VAL A 186 28.03 12.12 20.67
CA VAL A 186 29.01 11.17 20.12
C VAL A 186 28.65 10.80 18.67
N TYR A 187 27.36 10.54 18.41
CA TYR A 187 26.84 10.06 17.14
C TYR A 187 25.66 10.93 16.67
N LYS A 188 25.86 11.70 15.59
CA LYS A 188 24.76 12.45 14.94
C LYS A 188 23.66 11.53 14.40
N ASN A 189 24.03 10.34 13.95
CA ASN A 189 23.10 9.34 13.40
C ASN A 189 22.93 8.19 14.41
N PRO A 190 21.69 7.85 14.82
CA PRO A 190 21.44 6.80 15.82
C PRO A 190 21.78 5.39 15.33
N ASP A 191 21.89 5.18 14.02
CA ASP A 191 22.23 3.91 13.38
C ASP A 191 23.72 3.83 12.97
N ALA A 192 24.57 4.71 13.50
CA ALA A 192 26.01 4.66 13.25
C ALA A 192 26.58 3.28 13.62
N VAL A 193 27.27 2.63 12.67
CA VAL A 193 27.75 1.24 12.79
C VAL A 193 28.60 1.03 14.06
N SER A 194 29.53 1.94 14.36
CA SER A 194 30.38 1.87 15.57
C SER A 194 29.57 2.00 16.87
N GLY A 195 28.54 2.86 16.88
CA GLY A 195 27.65 3.02 18.02
C GLY A 195 26.81 1.76 18.22
N MET A 196 26.18 1.27 17.16
CA MET A 196 25.31 0.10 17.21
C MET A 196 26.05 -1.19 17.60
N MET A 197 27.33 -1.33 17.25
CA MET A 197 28.17 -2.44 17.72
C MET A 197 28.37 -2.43 19.24
N VAL A 198 28.55 -1.24 19.83
CA VAL A 198 28.70 -1.09 21.29
C VAL A 198 27.35 -1.32 21.97
N ILE A 199 26.29 -0.68 21.49
CA ILE A 199 24.93 -0.82 22.05
C ILE A 199 24.43 -2.27 22.03
N LYS A 200 24.82 -3.08 21.03
CA LYS A 200 24.51 -4.52 21.02
C LYS A 200 25.16 -5.32 22.17
N LYS A 201 26.30 -4.87 22.70
CA LYS A 201 27.01 -5.53 23.82
C LYS A 201 26.76 -4.86 25.17
N ALA A 202 26.62 -3.54 25.16
CA ALA A 202 26.43 -2.68 26.31
C ALA A 202 25.30 -1.68 25.96
N PRO A 203 24.04 -2.10 26.07
CA PRO A 203 22.90 -1.30 25.62
C PRO A 203 22.71 -0.04 26.47
N LEU A 204 22.85 -0.12 27.80
CA LEU A 204 22.60 1.01 28.70
C LEU A 204 23.88 1.80 29.03
N PRO A 205 23.77 3.08 29.46
CA PRO A 205 24.92 3.85 29.90
C PRO A 205 25.73 3.18 31.01
N CYS A 206 25.07 2.51 31.96
CA CYS A 206 25.77 1.77 33.02
C CYS A 206 26.61 0.60 32.48
N ASP A 207 26.10 -0.13 31.49
CA ASP A 207 26.82 -1.21 30.83
C ASP A 207 28.05 -0.67 30.08
N ILE A 208 27.94 0.53 29.48
CA ILE A 208 29.06 1.20 28.79
C ILE A 208 30.12 1.67 29.79
N LYS A 209 29.72 2.18 30.96
CA LYS A 209 30.66 2.54 32.04
C LYS A 209 31.44 1.31 32.50
N GLU A 210 30.75 0.20 32.71
CA GLU A 210 31.37 -1.07 33.12
C GLU A 210 32.33 -1.61 32.05
N LEU A 211 31.94 -1.52 30.78
CA LEU A 211 32.77 -1.93 29.66
C LEU A 211 34.05 -1.08 29.53
N GLY A 212 33.97 0.20 29.88
CA GLY A 212 35.10 1.13 29.88
C GLY A 212 35.66 1.44 28.48
N VAL A 213 36.64 2.33 28.44
CA VAL A 213 37.21 2.84 27.17
C VAL A 213 37.90 1.73 26.38
N ASP A 214 38.65 0.87 27.06
CA ASP A 214 39.39 -0.22 26.42
C ASP A 214 38.44 -1.31 25.92
N GLY A 215 37.39 -1.65 26.68
CA GLY A 215 36.37 -2.60 26.25
C GLY A 215 35.61 -2.08 25.03
N VAL A 216 35.17 -0.82 25.03
CA VAL A 216 34.54 -0.18 23.85
C VAL A 216 35.46 -0.23 22.62
N ASN A 217 36.73 0.11 22.81
CA ASN A 217 37.71 0.08 21.72
C ASN A 217 37.99 -1.36 21.24
N GLN A 218 37.95 -2.34 22.13
CA GLN A 218 38.10 -3.75 21.80
C GLN A 218 36.93 -4.25 20.94
N VAL A 219 35.69 -3.84 21.22
CA VAL A 219 34.52 -4.16 20.38
C VAL A 219 34.76 -3.78 18.91
N TRP A 220 35.36 -2.61 18.66
CA TRP A 220 35.67 -2.17 17.30
C TRP A 220 36.86 -2.91 16.69
N ARG A 221 37.88 -3.26 17.49
CA ARG A 221 39.03 -4.04 17.04
C ARG A 221 38.65 -5.45 16.63
N ASP A 222 37.81 -6.12 17.42
CA ASP A 222 37.30 -7.47 17.12
C ASP A 222 36.52 -7.47 15.80
N ALA A 223 35.73 -6.43 15.56
CA ALA A 223 34.98 -6.23 14.31
C ALA A 223 35.84 -5.70 13.14
N LYS A 224 37.15 -5.49 13.35
CA LYS A 224 38.08 -4.90 12.37
C LYS A 224 37.59 -3.56 11.78
N LEU A 225 36.86 -2.79 12.58
CA LEU A 225 36.25 -1.54 12.14
C LEU A 225 37.30 -0.42 12.01
N LYS A 226 37.35 0.22 10.85
CA LYS A 226 38.23 1.38 10.60
C LYS A 226 37.50 2.69 10.93
N GLY A 227 38.21 3.70 11.44
CA GLY A 227 37.67 5.05 11.68
C GLY A 227 36.94 5.26 13.01
N ALA A 228 36.90 4.24 13.88
CA ALA A 228 36.56 4.38 15.29
C ALA A 228 37.79 4.00 16.12
N GLY A 229 38.06 4.74 17.19
CA GLY A 229 39.26 4.52 18.00
C GLY A 229 39.17 5.21 19.35
N LEU A 230 40.23 5.09 20.14
CA LEU A 230 40.32 5.52 21.54
C LEU A 230 39.72 6.89 21.85
N LYS A 231 39.89 7.89 20.98
CA LYS A 231 39.30 9.23 21.17
C LYS A 231 37.77 9.17 21.25
N ARG A 232 37.12 8.44 20.33
CA ARG A 232 35.66 8.29 20.32
C ARG A 232 35.19 7.40 21.47
N ALA A 233 35.94 6.36 21.82
CA ALA A 233 35.64 5.52 22.97
C ALA A 233 35.61 6.33 24.27
N ARG A 234 36.61 7.21 24.47
CA ARG A 234 36.62 8.15 25.61
C ARG A 234 35.42 9.07 25.64
N THR A 235 35.06 9.67 24.51
CA THR A 235 33.86 10.53 24.43
C THR A 235 32.58 9.76 24.73
N LEU A 236 32.47 8.51 24.26
CA LEU A 236 31.30 7.66 24.51
C LEU A 236 31.16 7.28 25.99
N VAL A 237 32.26 6.85 26.62
CA VAL A 237 32.26 6.50 28.04
C VAL A 237 31.97 7.72 28.91
N SER A 238 32.58 8.87 28.60
CA SER A 238 32.30 10.13 29.32
C SER A 238 30.84 10.58 29.16
N ALA A 239 30.26 10.45 27.97
CA ALA A 239 28.83 10.72 27.77
C ALA A 239 27.95 9.76 28.58
N ALA A 240 28.32 8.48 28.67
CA ALA A 240 27.62 7.51 29.50
C ALA A 240 27.73 7.85 30.98
N GLU A 241 28.93 8.21 31.46
CA GLU A 241 29.22 8.62 32.84
C GLU A 241 28.31 9.74 33.34
N HIS A 242 28.05 10.73 32.48
CA HIS A 242 27.21 11.89 32.77
C HIS A 242 25.78 11.78 32.23
N SER A 243 25.33 10.58 31.83
CA SER A 243 24.01 10.42 31.22
C SER A 243 22.87 10.67 32.21
N ILE A 244 21.88 11.48 31.81
CA ILE A 244 20.62 11.71 32.53
C ILE A 244 19.51 10.75 32.13
N GLY A 245 19.82 9.72 31.34
CA GLY A 245 18.87 8.72 30.89
C GLY A 245 18.20 7.98 32.05
N SER A 246 16.97 7.50 31.83
CA SER A 246 16.22 6.75 32.82
C SER A 246 16.98 5.49 33.26
N THR A 247 17.07 5.28 34.57
CA THR A 247 17.63 4.05 35.16
C THR A 247 16.55 3.03 35.55
N GLU A 248 15.28 3.33 35.25
CA GLU A 248 14.13 2.50 35.60
C GLU A 248 13.97 1.31 34.66
N ALA A 249 13.53 0.17 35.22
CA ALA A 249 13.29 -1.08 34.51
C ALA A 249 14.45 -1.53 33.58
N PRO A 250 15.70 -1.59 34.07
CA PRO A 250 16.87 -1.88 33.24
C PRO A 250 16.87 -3.32 32.69
N GLY A 251 16.10 -4.23 33.28
CA GLY A 251 15.94 -5.60 32.74
C GLY A 251 15.17 -5.63 31.41
N SER A 252 14.09 -4.85 31.30
CA SER A 252 13.29 -4.76 30.07
C SER A 252 13.87 -3.80 29.02
N ALA A 253 14.83 -2.96 29.41
CA ALA A 253 15.45 -1.98 28.53
C ALA A 253 16.61 -2.57 27.69
N ARG A 254 17.15 -3.74 28.09
CA ARG A 254 18.20 -4.50 27.38
C ARG A 254 17.60 -5.42 26.32
#